data_AF-A0A4Y6Q240-F1
#
_entry.id   AF-A0A4Y6Q240-F1
#
_cell.length_a   1.000
_cell.length_b   1.000
_cell.length_c   1.000
_cell.angle_alpha   90.00
_cell.angle_beta   90.00
_cell.angle_gamma   90.00
#
_symmetry.space_group_name_H-M   'P 1'
#
loop_
_entity.id
_entity.type
_entity.pdbx_description
1 polymer ?
#
loop_
_entity_poly.entity_id
_entity_poly.type
_entity_poly.pdbx_seq_one_letter_code
_entity_poly.pdbx_strand_id
1 'polypeptide(L)'
;MTPEVLEEILVEQFDAEKEGGDLLIPTGKRVTLLLQAGDSLMPVNRVRRISFTTDYVSVTTEEERYFIDVERLFGVRQDDYEARPADARPGFHHG
;
A
#
# COMPACT_ATOMS: atom_id res chain seq x y z
N MET A 1 -8.43 11.04 -5.26
CA MET A 1 -8.95 9.76 -5.83
C MET A 1 -10.18 9.36 -5.02
N THR A 2 -11.24 8.79 -5.62
CA THR A 2 -12.41 8.34 -4.83
C THR A 2 -12.20 6.91 -4.29
N PRO A 3 -12.94 6.49 -3.26
CA PRO A 3 -12.88 5.12 -2.73
C PRO A 3 -13.17 4.05 -3.78
N GLU A 4 -14.14 4.31 -4.66
CA GLU A 4 -14.58 3.37 -5.69
C GLU A 4 -13.48 3.16 -6.73
N VAL A 5 -12.81 4.23 -7.14
CA VAL A 5 -11.67 4.16 -8.05
C VAL A 5 -10.49 3.41 -7.41
N LEU A 6 -10.23 3.66 -6.12
CA LEU A 6 -9.20 2.92 -5.39
C LEU A 6 -9.55 1.42 -5.34
N GLU A 7 -10.79 1.08 -5.01
CA GLU A 7 -11.27 -0.30 -4.97
C GLU A 7 -11.14 -1.00 -6.33
N GLU A 8 -11.56 -0.35 -7.42
CA GLU A 8 -11.44 -0.86 -8.78
C GLU A 8 -9.96 -1.14 -9.14
N ILE A 9 -9.07 -0.18 -8.89
CA ILE A 9 -7.63 -0.35 -9.13
C ILE A 9 -7.09 -1.55 -8.37
N LEU A 10 -7.43 -1.68 -7.08
CA LEU A 10 -6.92 -2.76 -6.23
C LEU A 10 -7.41 -4.14 -6.68
N VAL A 11 -8.68 -4.24 -7.09
CA VAL A 11 -9.23 -5.50 -7.58
C VAL A 11 -8.63 -5.85 -8.95
N GLU A 12 -8.62 -4.91 -9.89
CA GLU A 12 -8.25 -5.19 -11.28
C GLU A 12 -6.74 -5.31 -11.51
N GLN A 13 -5.93 -4.52 -10.81
CA GLN A 13 -4.48 -4.45 -11.04
C GLN A 13 -3.69 -5.24 -9.99
N PHE A 14 -4.22 -5.36 -8.78
CA PHE A 14 -3.53 -5.98 -7.65
C PHE A 14 -4.15 -7.30 -7.20
N ASP A 15 -5.14 -7.80 -7.91
CA ASP A 15 -5.85 -9.05 -7.61
C ASP A 15 -6.41 -9.06 -6.18
N ALA A 16 -6.83 -7.89 -5.67
CA ALA A 16 -7.35 -7.78 -4.31
C ALA A 16 -8.69 -8.51 -4.17
N GLU A 17 -8.84 -9.25 -3.08
CA GLU A 17 -10.05 -10.05 -2.80
C GLU A 17 -10.99 -9.30 -1.85
N LYS A 18 -12.30 -9.35 -2.13
CA LYS A 18 -13.33 -8.78 -1.24
C LYS A 18 -13.75 -9.81 -0.20
N GLU A 19 -13.52 -9.51 1.08
CA GLU A 19 -13.95 -10.35 2.20
C GLU A 19 -14.61 -9.49 3.29
N GLY A 20 -15.91 -9.69 3.52
CA GLY A 20 -16.63 -9.04 4.63
C GLY A 20 -16.68 -7.51 4.57
N GLY A 21 -16.56 -6.90 3.38
CA GLY A 21 -16.50 -5.45 3.19
C GLY A 21 -15.08 -4.88 3.18
N ASP A 22 -14.07 -5.73 3.35
CA ASP A 22 -12.67 -5.37 3.24
C ASP A 22 -12.09 -5.85 1.90
N LEU A 23 -11.07 -5.13 1.42
CA LEU A 23 -10.16 -5.61 0.39
C LEU A 23 -8.91 -6.20 1.01
N LEU A 24 -8.55 -7.40 0.60
CA LEU A 24 -7.35 -8.11 1.00
C LEU A 24 -6.34 -8.12 -0.14
N ILE A 25 -5.13 -7.64 0.12
CA ILE A 25 -4.04 -7.66 -0.84
C ILE A 25 -3.33 -9.01 -0.77
N PRO A 26 -3.23 -9.76 -1.88
CA PRO A 26 -2.55 -11.06 -1.89
C PRO A 26 -1.11 -10.98 -1.38
N THR A 27 -0.65 -12.04 -0.71
CA THR A 27 0.69 -12.07 -0.09
C THR A 27 1.82 -11.84 -1.10
N GLY A 28 1.63 -12.26 -2.35
CA GLY A 28 2.58 -12.10 -3.46
C GLY A 28 2.63 -10.71 -4.10
N LYS A 29 1.78 -9.77 -3.68
CA LYS A 29 1.74 -8.39 -4.21
C LYS A 29 2.24 -7.42 -3.15
N ARG A 30 2.87 -6.33 -3.61
CA ARG A 30 3.26 -5.20 -2.78
C ARG A 30 2.56 -3.94 -3.27
N VAL A 31 1.65 -3.47 -2.43
CA VAL A 31 0.88 -2.25 -2.65
C VAL A 31 1.42 -1.16 -1.74
N THR A 32 1.66 0.01 -2.34
CA THR A 32 1.95 1.24 -1.62
C THR A 32 0.88 2.27 -1.94
N LEU A 33 0.19 2.78 -0.91
CA LEU A 33 -0.74 3.91 -1.08
C LEU A 33 0.03 5.21 -0.96
N LEU A 34 -0.26 6.16 -1.84
CA LEU A 34 0.31 7.51 -1.80
C LEU A 34 -0.73 8.47 -1.23
N LEU A 35 -0.37 9.10 -0.12
CA LEU A 35 -1.23 10.06 0.57
C LEU A 35 -0.73 11.48 0.33
N GLN A 36 -1.64 12.41 0.07
CA GLN A 36 -1.30 13.82 -0.01
C GLN A 36 -1.21 14.44 1.39
N ALA A 37 -0.05 14.99 1.71
CA ALA A 37 0.26 15.68 2.96
C ALA A 37 0.83 17.07 2.63
N GLY A 38 -0.08 18.04 2.45
CA GLY A 38 0.28 19.38 1.96
C GLY A 38 0.87 19.29 0.54
N ASP A 39 2.09 19.78 0.37
CA ASP A 39 2.83 19.77 -0.90
C ASP A 39 3.65 18.49 -1.14
N SER A 40 3.53 17.50 -0.24
CA SER A 40 4.30 16.26 -0.30
C SER A 40 3.41 15.02 -0.39
N LEU A 41 4.00 13.91 -0.87
CA LEU A 41 3.37 12.60 -0.88
C LEU A 41 3.98 11.74 0.22
N MET A 42 3.12 11.17 1.08
CA MET A 42 3.50 10.23 2.12
C MET A 42 3.13 8.80 1.69
N PRO A 43 4.11 7.88 1.55
CA PRO A 43 3.84 6.51 1.18
C PRO A 43 3.43 5.66 2.39
N VAL A 44 2.37 4.87 2.24
CA VAL A 44 1.99 3.78 3.15
C VAL A 44 2.32 2.47 2.45
N ASN A 45 3.45 1.88 2.82
CA ASN A 45 3.98 0.69 2.15
C ASN A 45 3.39 -0.61 2.72
N ARG A 46 3.53 -1.70 1.94
CA ARG A 46 3.16 -3.07 2.36
C ARG A 46 1.72 -3.17 2.87
N VAL A 47 0.80 -2.57 2.14
CA VAL A 47 -0.62 -2.66 2.47
C VAL A 47 -1.12 -4.09 2.31
N ARG A 48 -1.82 -4.57 3.33
CA ARG A 48 -2.39 -5.94 3.41
C ARG A 48 -3.90 -5.96 3.39
N ARG A 49 -4.53 -4.97 4.02
CA ARG A 49 -5.99 -4.87 4.07
C ARG A 49 -6.42 -3.42 3.99
N ILE A 50 -7.51 -3.18 3.26
CA ILE A 50 -8.14 -1.88 3.13
C ILE A 50 -9.62 -2.04 3.45
N SER A 51 -10.14 -1.22 4.36
CA SER A 51 -11.56 -1.18 4.72
C SER A 51 -12.10 0.20 4.38
N PHE A 52 -13.19 0.24 3.62
CA PHE A 52 -13.85 1.49 3.26
C PHE A 52 -14.93 1.83 4.28
N THR A 53 -14.97 3.09 4.68
CA THR A 53 -16.07 3.66 5.47
C THR A 53 -16.56 4.92 4.78
N THR A 54 -17.63 5.53 5.30
CA THR A 54 -18.22 6.73 4.69
C THR A 54 -17.24 7.91 4.64
N ASP A 55 -16.44 8.10 5.70
CA ASP A 55 -15.62 9.31 5.85
C ASP A 55 -14.10 9.03 5.77
N TYR A 56 -13.69 7.77 5.89
CA TYR A 56 -12.27 7.40 5.91
C TYR A 56 -12.02 6.00 5.35
N VAL A 57 -10.76 5.73 5.05
CA VAL A 57 -10.26 4.40 4.71
C VAL A 57 -9.33 3.92 5.82
N SER A 58 -9.57 2.71 6.31
CA SER A 58 -8.67 2.04 7.24
C SER A 58 -7.69 1.18 6.42
N VAL A 59 -6.40 1.42 6.58
CA VAL A 59 -5.34 0.71 5.88
C VAL A 59 -4.50 -0.04 6.89
N THR A 60 -4.48 -1.37 6.80
CA THR A 60 -3.64 -2.22 7.64
C THR A 60 -2.44 -2.67 6.82
N THR A 61 -1.24 -2.42 7.35
CA THR A 61 0.03 -2.93 6.84
C THR A 61 0.47 -4.15 7.66
N GLU A 62 1.70 -4.63 7.45
CA GLU A 62 2.27 -5.70 8.28
C GLU A 62 2.52 -5.26 9.73
N GLU A 63 2.76 -3.97 9.96
CA GLU A 63 3.26 -3.45 11.23
C GLU A 63 2.21 -2.56 11.93
N GLU A 64 1.41 -1.82 11.15
CA GLU A 64 0.60 -0.73 11.66
C GLU A 64 -0.78 -0.68 10.99
N ARG A 65 -1.67 0.11 11.58
CA ARG A 65 -2.97 0.43 11.02
C ARG A 65 -3.15 1.94 10.97
N TYR A 66 -3.49 2.45 9.78
CA TYR A 66 -3.73 3.85 9.50
C TYR A 66 -5.21 4.11 9.25
N PHE A 67 -5.68 5.28 9.66
CA PHE A 67 -7.01 5.80 9.34
C PHE A 67 -6.81 7.06 8.53
N ILE A 68 -7.26 7.03 7.28
CA ILE A 68 -6.89 8.01 6.27
C ILE A 68 -8.17 8.62 5.73
N ASP A 69 -8.24 9.95 5.77
CA ASP A 69 -9.28 10.69 5.08
C ASP A 69 -9.24 10.36 3.58
N VAL A 70 -10.41 10.02 3.02
CA VAL A 70 -10.58 9.66 1.62
C VAL A 70 -10.01 10.74 0.69
N GLU A 71 -10.16 12.02 1.05
CA GLU A 71 -9.70 13.14 0.22
C GLU A 71 -8.18 13.19 0.09
N ARG A 72 -7.45 12.58 1.04
CA ARG A 72 -5.99 12.52 1.03
C ARG A 72 -5.43 11.39 0.19
N LEU A 73 -6.27 10.51 -0.36
CA LEU A 73 -5.81 9.46 -1.26
C LEU A 73 -5.41 10.06 -2.60
N PHE A 74 -4.10 10.10 -2.85
CA PHE A 74 -3.54 10.60 -4.09
C PHE A 74 -3.47 9.51 -5.17
N GLY A 75 -2.99 8.32 -4.81
CA GLY A 75 -2.88 7.21 -5.76
C GLY A 75 -2.35 5.93 -5.15
N VAL A 76 -2.10 4.94 -6.02
CA VAL A 76 -1.56 3.63 -5.67
C VAL A 76 -0.32 3.37 -6.52
N ARG A 77 0.71 2.80 -5.92
CA ARG A 77 1.92 2.35 -6.60
C ARG A 77 2.08 0.84 -6.40
N GLN A 78 2.34 0.14 -7.50
CA GLN A 78 2.87 -1.21 -7.46
C GLN A 78 4.38 -1.14 -7.25
N ASP A 79 4.87 -1.80 -6.21
CA ASP A 79 6.30 -2.02 -6.07
C ASP A 79 6.64 -3.36 -6.73
N ASP A 80 7.47 -3.33 -7.76
CA ASP A 80 7.96 -4.56 -8.40
C ASP A 80 8.74 -5.38 -7.37
N TYR A 81 8.27 -6.60 -7.11
CA TYR A 81 8.98 -7.59 -6.32
C TYR A 81 10.13 -8.17 -7.16
N GLU A 82 11.04 -7.34 -7.66
CA GLU A 82 12.40 -7.82 -7.86
C GLU A 82 13.05 -7.85 -6.48
N ALA A 83 13.04 -9.02 -5.87
CA ALA A 83 13.88 -9.34 -4.73
C ALA A 83 15.34 -9.12 -5.12
N ARG A 84 15.83 -7.89 -5.03
CA ARG A 84 17.24 -7.67 -4.73
C ARG A 84 17.37 -7.91 -3.23
N PRO A 85 18.15 -8.91 -2.81
CA PRO A 85 18.59 -8.99 -1.43
C PRO A 85 19.18 -7.61 -1.09
N ALA A 86 18.73 -7.03 0.02
CA ALA A 86 19.38 -5.88 0.60
C ALA A 86 20.89 -6.14 0.60
N ASP A 87 21.62 -5.20 -0.01
CA ASP A 87 23.07 -5.10 -0.09
C ASP A 87 23.82 -6.06 0.83
N ALA A 88 24.35 -7.13 0.24
CA ALA A 88 25.55 -7.75 0.77
C ALA A 88 26.63 -6.68 0.74
N ARG A 89 26.78 -5.93 1.84
CA ARG A 89 27.93 -5.04 2.05
C ARG A 89 29.18 -5.90 1.86
N PRO A 90 30.04 -5.63 0.88
CA PRO A 90 31.36 -6.22 0.86
C PRO A 90 32.13 -5.53 1.99
N GLY A 91 32.14 -6.15 3.18
CA GLY A 91 33.10 -5.80 4.20
C GLY A 91 34.49 -6.04 3.63
N PHE A 92 35.23 -4.96 3.41
CA PHE A 92 36.61 -5.00 2.96
C PHE A 92 37.44 -5.92 3.87
N HIS A 93 37.97 -7.01 3.32
CA HIS A 93 39.13 -7.68 3.89
C HIS A 93 40.36 -6.86 3.55
N HIS A 94 40.86 -6.10 4.53
CA HIS A 94 42.21 -5.52 4.50
C HIS A 94 42.92 -5.93 5.80
N GLY A 95 44.11 -6.54 5.63
CA GLY A 95 45.14 -6.66 6.67
C GLY A 95 45.18 -8.00 7.39
#